data_AF-A0A8H7Q6R2-F1
#
_entry.id   AF-A0A8H7Q6R2-F1
#
_cell.length_a   1.000
_cell.length_b   1.000
_cell.length_c   1.000
_cell.angle_alpha   90.00
_cell.angle_beta   90.00
_cell.angle_gamma   90.00
#
_symmetry.space_group_name_H-M   'P 1'
#
loop_
_entity.id
_entity.type
_entity.pdbx_description
1 polymer ?
#
loop_
_entity_poly.entity_id
_entity_poly.type
_entity_poly.pdbx_seq_one_letter_code
_entity_poly.pdbx_strand_id
1 'polypeptide(L)'
;MLSTNLLGLSARARPVLTAQTQNVRKAFFSISLARSSPKPIAQDASKVASDSTIDSVDKSANNVLPSSIAFLGSSKTQQPSLAPYTGRSLNVFHNVNNTYRKLNSILAQNNLRRELKSIEYYEKPNVARRRKKIEQNRKLFGALVRKKVALIMQMKQRGM
;
A
#
# COMPACT_ATOMS: atom_id res chain seq x y z
N MET A 1 -1.43 74.06 14.49
CA MET A 1 -2.81 73.82 14.02
C MET A 1 -2.89 72.38 13.56
N LEU A 2 -3.32 71.47 14.45
CA LEU A 2 -3.35 70.02 14.22
C LEU A 2 -4.67 69.65 13.51
N SER A 3 -4.60 69.01 12.34
CA SER A 3 -5.75 68.54 11.59
C SER A 3 -6.19 67.15 12.07
N THR A 4 -7.41 67.04 12.58
CA THR A 4 -8.05 65.77 12.92
C THR A 4 -8.89 65.28 11.74
N ASN A 5 -8.45 64.21 11.08
CA ASN A 5 -9.27 63.50 10.10
C ASN A 5 -10.17 62.48 10.82
N LEU A 6 -11.47 62.79 10.85
CA LEU A 6 -12.55 61.94 11.35
C LEU A 6 -12.90 60.90 10.25
N LEU A 7 -12.39 59.68 10.35
CA LEU A 7 -12.79 58.59 9.45
C LEU A 7 -14.20 58.11 9.84
N GLY A 8 -15.16 58.33 8.93
CA GLY A 8 -16.51 57.80 9.01
C GLY A 8 -16.55 56.27 8.91
N LEU A 9 -17.15 55.63 9.92
CA LEU A 9 -17.59 54.24 9.85
C LEU A 9 -18.83 54.15 8.94
N SER A 10 -18.66 53.69 7.70
CA SER A 10 -19.79 53.22 6.89
C SER A 10 -20.06 51.75 7.22
N ALA A 11 -21.10 51.51 8.03
CA ALA A 11 -21.62 50.19 8.32
C ALA A 11 -22.31 49.61 7.07
N ARG A 12 -21.59 48.77 6.33
CA ARG A 12 -22.15 48.04 5.18
C ARG A 12 -22.91 46.80 5.70
N ALA A 13 -24.22 46.95 5.86
CA ALA A 13 -25.12 45.84 6.16
C ALA A 13 -25.00 44.75 5.07
N ARG A 14 -24.66 43.53 5.49
CA ARG A 14 -24.64 42.35 4.61
C ARG A 14 -26.03 41.72 4.60
N PRO A 15 -26.65 41.45 3.44
CA PRO A 15 -27.90 40.70 3.41
C PRO A 15 -27.65 39.24 3.80
N VAL A 16 -28.39 38.77 4.81
CA VAL A 16 -28.45 37.37 5.22
C VAL A 16 -29.27 36.62 4.17
N LEU A 17 -28.59 35.78 3.37
CA LEU A 17 -29.25 34.83 2.48
C LEU A 17 -29.81 33.69 3.34
N THR A 18 -31.13 33.68 3.53
CA THR A 18 -31.85 32.55 4.09
C THR A 18 -31.82 31.40 3.09
N ALA A 19 -31.08 30.34 3.41
CA ALA A 19 -31.05 29.11 2.62
C ALA A 19 -32.41 28.41 2.74
N GLN A 20 -33.19 28.47 1.66
CA GLN A 20 -34.42 27.71 1.50
C GLN A 20 -34.05 26.23 1.32
N THR A 21 -34.15 25.45 2.40
CA THR A 21 -33.95 23.99 2.36
C THR A 21 -35.08 23.34 1.58
N GLN A 22 -34.87 23.13 0.28
CA GLN A 22 -35.76 22.28 -0.50
C GLN A 22 -35.48 20.81 -0.20
N ASN A 23 -36.56 20.17 0.22
CA ASN A 23 -36.67 18.82 0.71
C ASN A 23 -36.51 17.84 -0.46
N VAL A 24 -35.28 17.41 -0.75
CA VAL A 24 -35.04 16.41 -1.81
C VAL A 24 -35.29 15.02 -1.23
N ARG A 25 -36.45 14.48 -1.61
CA ARG A 25 -36.93 13.13 -1.28
C ARG A 25 -35.83 12.08 -1.49
N LYS A 26 -35.63 11.26 -0.45
CA LYS A 26 -34.77 10.07 -0.48
C LYS A 26 -35.36 9.06 -1.47
N ALA A 27 -34.88 9.08 -2.72
CA ALA A 27 -35.10 7.97 -3.64
C ALA A 27 -34.13 6.84 -3.25
N PHE A 28 -34.65 5.86 -2.50
CA PHE A 28 -34.00 4.59 -2.28
C PHE A 28 -33.93 3.84 -3.62
N PHE A 29 -32.81 3.96 -4.34
CA PHE A 29 -32.47 3.02 -5.40
C PHE A 29 -31.87 1.77 -4.76
N SER A 30 -32.69 0.73 -4.60
CA SER A 30 -32.23 -0.63 -4.31
C SER A 30 -31.57 -1.20 -5.56
N ILE A 31 -30.26 -0.97 -5.70
CA ILE A 31 -29.44 -1.67 -6.69
C ILE A 31 -29.27 -3.10 -6.20
N SER A 32 -30.12 -4.01 -6.71
CA SER A 32 -29.98 -5.44 -6.48
C SER A 32 -28.73 -5.94 -7.22
N LEU A 33 -27.65 -6.15 -6.48
CA LEU A 33 -26.40 -6.68 -7.01
C LEU A 33 -26.51 -8.20 -7.09
N ALA A 34 -26.94 -8.72 -8.24
CA ALA A 34 -26.88 -10.14 -8.55
C ALA A 34 -25.39 -10.58 -8.56
N ARG A 35 -24.96 -11.15 -7.45
CA ARG A 35 -23.61 -11.67 -7.23
C ARG A 35 -23.53 -13.04 -7.89
N SER A 36 -23.04 -13.11 -9.13
CA SER A 36 -22.64 -14.38 -9.72
C SER A 36 -21.42 -14.90 -8.96
N SER A 37 -21.63 -15.97 -8.20
CA SER A 37 -20.59 -16.70 -7.49
C SER A 37 -19.68 -17.44 -8.50
N PRO A 38 -18.35 -17.27 -8.44
CA PRO A 38 -17.45 -18.12 -9.20
C PRO A 38 -17.43 -19.55 -8.63
N LYS A 39 -17.51 -20.54 -9.51
CA LYS A 39 -17.40 -21.98 -9.19
C LYS A 39 -16.04 -22.30 -8.54
N PRO A 40 -15.99 -23.07 -7.44
CA PRO A 40 -14.73 -23.55 -6.90
C PRO A 40 -14.14 -24.63 -7.81
N ILE A 41 -12.87 -24.44 -8.18
CA ILE A 41 -12.03 -25.43 -8.84
C ILE A 41 -11.64 -26.46 -7.79
N ALA A 42 -12.03 -27.72 -8.03
CA ALA A 42 -11.63 -28.87 -7.22
C ALA A 42 -10.11 -29.06 -7.33
N GLN A 43 -9.42 -29.13 -6.18
CA GLN A 43 -8.06 -29.64 -6.10
C GLN A 43 -8.13 -31.03 -5.49
N ASP A 44 -7.88 -31.98 -6.37
CA ASP A 44 -7.60 -33.38 -6.11
C ASP A 44 -6.20 -33.47 -5.48
N ALA A 45 -6.11 -33.98 -4.25
CA ALA A 45 -4.84 -34.30 -3.62
C ALA A 45 -4.99 -35.64 -2.91
N SER A 46 -4.56 -36.67 -3.62
CA SER A 46 -4.42 -38.04 -3.19
C SER A 46 -3.48 -38.16 -1.98
N LYS A 47 -4.08 -38.69 -0.90
CA LYS A 47 -3.55 -39.69 0.03
C LYS A 47 -2.20 -40.31 -0.39
N VAL A 48 -1.16 -40.08 0.41
CA VAL A 48 0.00 -40.97 0.49
C VAL A 48 0.27 -41.26 1.97
N ALA A 49 -0.02 -42.50 2.36
CA ALA A 49 0.37 -43.11 3.62
C ALA A 49 1.37 -44.22 3.30
N SER A 50 2.46 -44.29 4.05
CA SER A 50 3.36 -45.44 4.31
C SER A 50 4.43 -44.90 5.26
N ASP A 51 4.40 -45.20 6.55
CA ASP A 51 4.70 -46.48 7.19
C ASP A 51 6.13 -46.97 6.91
N SER A 52 7.00 -46.85 7.92
CA SER A 52 8.10 -47.78 8.17
C SER A 52 8.56 -47.61 9.62
N THR A 53 7.90 -48.41 10.45
CA THR A 53 8.40 -48.99 11.70
C THR A 53 9.86 -49.45 11.56
N ILE A 54 10.75 -49.01 12.45
CA ILE A 54 12.03 -49.70 12.71
C ILE A 54 12.15 -49.87 14.22
N ASP A 55 11.91 -51.11 14.64
CA ASP A 55 12.25 -51.64 15.95
C ASP A 55 13.76 -51.62 16.18
N SER A 56 14.20 -51.22 17.37
CA SER A 56 15.45 -51.67 17.97
C SER A 56 15.34 -51.52 19.49
N VAL A 57 14.95 -52.62 20.12
CA VAL A 57 15.19 -52.89 21.53
C VAL A 57 16.66 -53.26 21.68
N ASP A 58 17.41 -52.53 22.51
CA ASP A 58 18.44 -53.15 23.32
C ASP A 58 18.72 -52.36 24.61
N LYS A 59 19.09 -53.17 25.61
CA LYS A 59 18.99 -52.96 27.04
C LYS A 59 20.13 -52.11 27.63
N SER A 60 19.75 -51.40 28.69
CA SER A 60 20.45 -51.31 29.98
C SER A 60 21.75 -50.51 30.06
N ALA A 61 21.62 -49.44 30.86
CA ALA A 61 22.58 -48.95 31.84
C ALA A 61 23.99 -48.65 31.34
N ASN A 62 24.31 -47.36 31.23
CA ASN A 62 25.17 -46.71 32.21
C ASN A 62 25.11 -45.20 32.00
N ASN A 63 24.57 -44.50 33.01
CA ASN A 63 24.70 -43.06 33.16
C ASN A 63 26.18 -42.73 33.39
N VAL A 64 26.97 -42.65 32.32
CA VAL A 64 28.30 -42.05 32.32
C VAL A 64 28.13 -40.69 31.68
N LEU A 65 28.20 -39.65 32.52
CA LEU A 65 28.20 -38.26 32.09
C LEU A 65 29.27 -38.08 31.00
N PRO A 66 28.94 -37.64 29.77
CA PRO A 66 29.96 -37.32 28.79
C PRO A 66 30.70 -36.06 29.26
N SER A 67 31.97 -36.22 29.61
CA SER A 67 32.92 -35.16 29.95
C SER A 67 33.36 -34.34 28.73
N SER A 68 32.45 -34.08 27.80
CA SER A 68 32.63 -33.12 26.72
C SER A 68 31.65 -31.99 26.95
N ILE A 69 32.17 -30.87 27.44
CA ILE A 69 31.50 -29.58 27.47
C ILE A 69 31.06 -29.27 26.03
N ALA A 70 29.84 -29.65 25.70
CA ALA A 70 29.14 -29.17 24.53
C ALA A 70 28.54 -27.81 24.88
N PHE A 71 29.37 -26.76 24.94
CA PHE A 71 28.87 -25.40 24.86
C PHE A 71 29.96 -24.41 24.43
N LEU A 72 30.41 -24.54 23.19
CA LEU A 72 30.56 -23.33 22.38
C LEU A 72 29.62 -23.54 21.21
N GLY A 73 28.33 -23.32 21.49
CA GLY A 73 27.38 -23.10 20.41
C GLY A 73 28.03 -22.10 19.48
N SER A 74 28.22 -22.49 18.22
CA SER A 74 28.55 -21.51 17.20
C SER A 74 27.56 -20.39 17.42
N SER A 75 28.05 -19.22 17.83
CA SER A 75 27.22 -18.04 17.83
C SER A 75 26.85 -17.90 16.37
N LYS A 76 25.69 -18.44 16.00
CA LYS A 76 25.07 -18.23 14.72
C LYS A 76 24.98 -16.73 14.71
N THR A 77 25.97 -16.08 14.08
CA THR A 77 25.99 -14.65 13.88
C THR A 77 24.60 -14.38 13.38
N GLN A 78 23.78 -13.72 14.20
CA GLN A 78 22.41 -13.40 13.85
C GLN A 78 22.56 -12.39 12.71
N GLN A 79 22.83 -12.91 11.52
CA GLN A 79 22.88 -12.11 10.31
C GLN A 79 21.46 -11.56 10.25
N PRO A 80 21.29 -10.22 10.36
CA PRO A 80 19.97 -9.64 10.34
C PRO A 80 19.30 -10.14 9.06
N SER A 81 18.03 -10.56 9.15
CA SER A 81 17.35 -11.07 7.98
C SER A 81 17.39 -9.99 6.90
N LEU A 82 17.81 -10.34 5.68
CA LEU A 82 17.80 -9.41 4.55
C LEU A 82 16.37 -9.14 4.03
N ALA A 83 15.37 -9.83 4.57
CA ALA A 83 13.96 -9.75 4.18
C ALA A 83 13.39 -8.32 4.02
N PRO A 84 13.58 -7.37 4.95
CA PRO A 84 13.11 -5.98 4.78
C PRO A 84 13.86 -5.19 3.69
N TYR A 85 15.05 -5.65 3.29
CA TYR A 85 15.89 -5.04 2.25
C TYR A 85 15.72 -5.71 0.87
N THR A 86 14.95 -6.80 0.80
CA THR A 86 14.64 -7.50 -0.45
C THR A 86 14.02 -6.53 -1.45
N GLY A 87 14.59 -6.47 -2.65
CA GLY A 87 14.15 -5.57 -3.72
C GLY A 87 14.41 -4.09 -3.46
N ARG A 88 15.20 -3.74 -2.43
CA ARG A 88 15.56 -2.36 -2.04
C ARG A 88 17.07 -2.19 -1.82
N SER A 89 17.84 -3.26 -1.95
CA SER A 89 19.30 -3.29 -1.94
C SER A 89 19.82 -3.47 -3.36
N LEU A 90 20.92 -2.81 -3.69
CA LEU A 90 21.62 -2.95 -4.97
C LEU A 90 23.12 -3.05 -4.72
N ASN A 91 23.77 -3.98 -5.41
CA ASN A 91 25.22 -4.10 -5.39
C ASN A 91 25.83 -3.00 -6.28
N VAL A 92 26.88 -2.36 -5.77
CA VAL A 92 27.62 -1.33 -6.51
C VAL A 92 28.80 -2.00 -7.22
N PHE A 93 28.75 -2.05 -8.56
CA PHE A 93 29.78 -2.72 -9.35
C PHE A 93 30.85 -1.78 -9.91
N HIS A 94 30.46 -0.60 -10.41
CA HIS A 94 31.37 0.29 -11.15
C HIS A 94 31.06 1.77 -10.90
N ASN A 95 29.84 2.20 -11.24
CA ASN A 95 29.45 3.60 -11.11
C ASN A 95 28.43 3.79 -9.98
N VAL A 96 28.90 4.37 -8.88
CA VAL A 96 28.11 4.68 -7.69
C VAL A 96 26.90 5.56 -8.03
N ASN A 97 27.08 6.60 -8.85
CA ASN A 97 26.03 7.54 -9.22
C ASN A 97 24.89 6.88 -10.00
N ASN A 98 25.23 5.98 -10.93
CA ASN A 98 24.23 5.21 -11.67
C ASN A 98 23.43 4.30 -10.72
N THR A 99 24.12 3.61 -9.81
CA THR A 99 23.46 2.76 -8.81
C THR A 99 22.52 3.56 -7.91
N TYR A 100 22.91 4.77 -7.47
CA TYR A 100 22.02 5.64 -6.70
C TYR A 100 20.77 6.07 -7.49
N ARG A 101 20.89 6.38 -8.78
CA ARG A 101 19.74 6.72 -9.64
C ARG A 101 18.79 5.53 -9.79
N LYS A 102 19.34 4.34 -10.03
CA LYS A 102 18.56 3.09 -10.09
C LYS A 102 17.85 2.82 -8.78
N LEU A 103 18.56 2.91 -7.65
CA LEU A 103 17.99 2.76 -6.32
C LEU A 103 16.84 3.74 -6.10
N ASN A 104 17.02 5.02 -6.43
CA ASN A 104 15.96 6.04 -6.31
C ASN A 104 14.73 5.70 -7.16
N SER A 105 14.90 5.14 -8.35
CA SER A 105 13.78 4.68 -9.20
C SER A 105 13.02 3.53 -8.54
N ILE A 106 13.73 2.53 -8.02
CA ILE A 106 13.14 1.38 -7.32
C ILE A 106 12.35 1.83 -6.08
N LEU A 107 12.91 2.75 -5.28
CA LEU A 107 12.22 3.30 -4.10
C LEU A 107 10.96 4.09 -4.50
N ALA A 108 10.97 4.76 -5.66
CA ALA A 108 9.80 5.48 -6.18
C ALA A 108 8.71 4.53 -6.71
N GLN A 109 9.09 3.47 -7.45
CA GLN A 109 8.16 2.45 -7.94
C GLN A 109 7.43 1.73 -6.80
N ASN A 110 8.16 1.40 -5.72
CA ASN A 110 7.62 0.80 -4.51
C ASN A 110 6.86 1.80 -3.61
N ASN A 111 6.76 3.08 -3.97
CA ASN A 111 6.06 4.14 -3.24
C ASN A 111 6.53 4.36 -1.78
N LEU A 112 7.74 3.96 -1.40
CA LEU A 112 8.18 3.95 0.01
C LEU A 112 8.19 5.32 0.65
N ARG A 113 8.68 6.34 -0.07
CA ARG A 113 8.70 7.73 0.45
C ARG A 113 7.31 8.24 0.82
N ARG A 114 6.33 7.87 0.01
CA ARG A 114 4.94 8.27 0.21
C ARG A 114 4.31 7.52 1.39
N GLU A 115 4.64 6.25 1.51
CA GLU A 115 4.22 5.42 2.64
C GLU A 115 4.79 5.94 3.95
N LEU A 116 6.10 6.18 4.04
CA LEU A 116 6.76 6.74 5.21
C LEU A 116 6.12 8.07 5.64
N LYS A 117 5.87 8.96 4.67
CA LYS A 117 5.18 10.24 4.95
C LYS A 117 3.74 10.06 5.42
N SER A 118 3.06 9.00 4.99
CA SER A 118 1.70 8.70 5.47
C SER A 118 1.67 8.02 6.84
N ILE A 119 2.77 7.40 7.26
CA ILE A 119 2.92 6.74 8.56
C ILE A 119 3.39 7.73 9.63
N GLU A 120 4.11 8.78 9.26
CA GLU A 120 4.67 9.80 10.17
C GLU A 120 3.67 10.30 11.22
N TYR A 121 2.40 10.48 10.83
CA TYR A 121 1.32 10.85 11.74
C TYR A 121 0.10 9.94 11.56
N TYR A 122 -0.61 9.70 12.67
CA TYR A 122 -1.85 8.94 12.63
C TYR A 122 -2.93 9.65 11.77
N GLU A 123 -3.44 8.94 10.77
CA GLU A 123 -4.59 9.36 9.96
C GLU A 123 -5.85 8.59 10.41
N LYS A 124 -6.91 9.30 10.81
CA LYS A 124 -8.20 8.68 11.14
C LYS A 124 -8.71 7.80 9.98
N PRO A 125 -9.25 6.59 10.22
CA PRO A 125 -9.57 5.63 9.16
C PRO A 125 -10.54 6.16 8.09
N ASN A 126 -11.53 6.98 8.47
CA ASN A 126 -12.46 7.58 7.52
C ASN A 126 -11.78 8.59 6.59
N VAL A 127 -10.81 9.35 7.11
CA VAL A 127 -10.02 10.31 6.33
C VAL A 127 -9.14 9.55 5.34
N ALA A 128 -8.46 8.49 5.80
CA ALA A 128 -7.64 7.62 4.95
C ALA A 128 -8.46 6.96 3.81
N ARG A 129 -9.68 6.47 4.11
CA ARG A 129 -10.59 5.90 3.10
C ARG A 129 -11.00 6.95 2.06
N ARG A 130 -11.40 8.15 2.50
CA ARG A 130 -11.78 9.26 1.60
C ARG A 130 -10.61 9.66 0.70
N ARG A 131 -9.42 9.84 1.27
CA ARG A 131 -8.20 10.17 0.55
C ARG A 131 -7.89 9.12 -0.53
N LYS A 132 -7.84 7.83 -0.16
CA LYS A 132 -7.59 6.73 -1.11
C LYS A 132 -8.59 6.71 -2.27
N LYS A 133 -9.88 6.93 -2.00
CA LYS A 133 -10.93 6.97 -3.04
C LYS A 133 -10.71 8.13 -4.01
N ILE A 134 -10.41 9.33 -3.51
CA ILE A 134 -10.12 10.51 -4.35
C ILE A 134 -8.89 10.26 -5.23
N GLU A 135 -7.84 9.70 -4.65
CA GLU A 135 -6.62 9.36 -5.39
C GLU A 135 -6.86 8.32 -6.48
N GLN A 136 -7.60 7.25 -6.18
CA GLN A 136 -7.99 6.24 -7.16
C GLN A 136 -8.78 6.88 -8.31
N ASN A 137 -9.78 7.72 -8.00
CA ASN A 137 -10.56 8.41 -9.02
C ASN A 137 -9.69 9.32 -9.89
N ARG A 138 -8.76 10.08 -9.31
CA ARG A 138 -7.82 10.92 -10.08
C ARG A 138 -6.93 10.09 -11.01
N LYS A 139 -6.44 8.94 -10.54
CA LYS A 139 -5.64 8.00 -11.34
C LYS A 139 -6.44 7.41 -12.50
N LEU A 140 -7.66 6.93 -12.22
CA LEU A 140 -8.55 6.35 -13.22
C LEU A 140 -8.95 7.39 -14.27
N PHE A 141 -9.33 8.59 -13.83
CA PHE A 141 -9.67 9.70 -14.73
C PHE A 141 -8.49 10.04 -15.65
N GLY A 142 -7.29 10.24 -15.09
CA GLY A 142 -6.09 10.52 -15.88
C GLY A 142 -5.78 9.41 -16.89
N ALA A 143 -5.93 8.15 -16.50
CA ALA A 143 -5.73 7.02 -17.42
C ALA A 143 -6.76 7.00 -18.56
N LEU A 144 -8.03 7.26 -18.26
CA LEU A 144 -9.10 7.34 -19.26
C LEU A 144 -8.88 8.50 -20.24
N VAL A 145 -8.52 9.68 -19.74
CA VAL A 145 -8.20 10.84 -20.58
C VAL A 145 -7.03 10.53 -21.51
N ARG A 146 -5.94 9.95 -21.00
CA ARG A 146 -4.80 9.54 -21.85
C ARG A 146 -5.22 8.55 -22.93
N LYS A 147 -6.06 7.56 -22.61
CA LYS A 147 -6.58 6.60 -23.61
C LYS A 147 -7.40 7.30 -24.70
N LYS A 148 -8.30 8.22 -24.31
CA LYS A 148 -9.10 8.99 -25.27
C LYS A 148 -8.24 9.87 -26.17
N VAL A 149 -7.27 10.58 -25.60
CA VAL A 149 -6.34 11.43 -26.37
C VAL A 149 -5.49 10.57 -27.31
N ALA A 150 -4.96 9.44 -26.83
CA ALA A 150 -4.20 8.52 -27.66
C ALA A 150 -5.02 8.01 -28.86
N LEU A 151 -6.30 7.68 -28.64
CA LEU A 151 -7.21 7.29 -29.71
C LEU A 151 -7.41 8.41 -30.73
N ILE A 152 -7.67 9.64 -30.27
CA ILE A 152 -7.83 10.81 -31.17
C ILE A 152 -6.54 11.05 -31.97
N MET A 153 -5.36 10.94 -31.34
CA MET A 153 -4.08 11.06 -32.04
C MET A 153 -3.90 9.98 -33.11
N GLN A 154 -4.31 8.73 -32.83
CA GLN A 154 -4.28 7.64 -33.80
C GLN A 154 -5.25 7.88 -34.97
N MET A 155 -6.46 8.39 -34.70
CA MET A 155 -7.44 8.73 -35.75
C MET A 155 -6.91 9.84 -36.65
N LYS A 156 -6.40 10.92 -36.04
CA LYS A 156 -5.75 12.03 -36.75
C LYS A 156 -4.60 11.54 -37.63
N GLN A 157 -3.75 10.65 -37.12
CA GLN A 157 -2.63 10.09 -37.89
C GLN A 157 -3.11 9.26 -39.10
N ARG A 158 -4.29 8.64 -39.01
CA ARG A 158 -4.92 7.90 -40.10
C ARG A 158 -5.68 8.79 -41.09
N GLY A 159 -5.72 10.10 -40.88
CA GLY A 159 -6.43 11.04 -41.74
C GLY A 159 -7.95 11.08 -41.54
N MET A 160 -8.43 10.59 -40.39
CA MET A 160 -9.81 10.80 -39.91
C MET A 160 -9.85 12.00 -38.97
#